data_AF-A0AAD7CLP1-F1
#
_entry.id   AF-A0AAD7CLP1-F1
#
_cell.length_a   1.000
_cell.length_b   1.000
_cell.length_c   1.000
_cell.angle_alpha   90.00
_cell.angle_beta   90.00
_cell.angle_gamma   90.00
#
_symmetry.space_group_name_H-M   'P 1'
#
loop_
_entity.id
_entity.type
_entity.pdbx_description
1 polymer ?
#
loop_
_entity_poly.entity_id
_entity_poly.type
_entity_poly.pdbx_seq_one_letter_code
_entity_poly.pdbx_strand_id
1 'polypeptide(L)'
;MDATDADAQAATFTCPDPRLPSELERAIFELVALSHPVFIPNLMLVASRVKQWTEPFLYHTLVTGASNSRWQQAHRLRTYTLERRGRIAEIQPCLLKFTRNLMILTVGNNPTTLDAILLSCPNVQSVYMPWASYSPPHSRSIDVLDLRHLYCHVYDLVETNPFSRPFFQNISHLELFSPPAEEDWGGLIRLPQLTHLAFNAEIPTLFRRLLRECAVLGVLVVLRVPDQQSDYSELADDLRFVMMHVVDFIDDWQRGVLDGNDYWARAEDFIAKRIGGEPSYDVN
;
A
#
# COMPACT_ATOMS: atom_id res chain seq x y z
N MET A 1 -57.78 -39.98 32.51
CA MET A 1 -56.87 -39.73 31.38
C MET A 1 -57.10 -38.29 30.98
N ASP A 2 -56.50 -37.36 31.73
CA ASP A 2 -56.59 -35.93 31.46
C ASP A 2 -55.25 -35.50 30.86
N ALA A 3 -55.27 -35.26 29.55
CA ALA A 3 -54.16 -34.64 28.84
C ALA A 3 -54.31 -33.13 29.00
N THR A 4 -53.54 -32.56 29.92
CA THR A 4 -53.41 -31.12 30.10
C THR A 4 -52.66 -30.51 28.91
N ASP A 5 -53.42 -29.86 28.03
CA ASP A 5 -52.95 -28.88 27.04
C ASP A 5 -52.27 -27.71 27.77
N ALA A 6 -50.95 -27.75 27.85
CA ALA A 6 -50.15 -26.62 28.27
C ALA A 6 -49.88 -25.75 27.03
N ASP A 7 -50.79 -24.82 26.79
CA ASP A 7 -50.67 -23.75 25.79
C ASP A 7 -49.45 -22.86 26.14
N ALA A 8 -48.28 -23.22 25.60
CA ALA A 8 -47.10 -22.40 25.64
C ALA A 8 -47.30 -21.20 24.72
N GLN A 9 -47.84 -20.11 25.26
CA GLN A 9 -47.85 -18.81 24.60
C GLN A 9 -46.41 -18.38 24.32
N ALA A 10 -45.93 -18.68 23.11
CA ALA A 10 -44.67 -18.21 22.59
C ALA A 10 -44.73 -16.68 22.54
N ALA A 11 -44.12 -16.03 23.52
CA ALA A 11 -43.94 -14.59 23.54
C ALA A 11 -43.26 -14.17 22.24
N THR A 12 -44.01 -13.49 21.37
CA THR A 12 -43.50 -12.93 20.14
C THR A 12 -42.55 -11.79 20.49
N PHE A 13 -41.25 -12.08 20.47
CA PHE A 13 -40.22 -11.06 20.54
C PHE A 13 -40.32 -10.19 19.29
N THR A 14 -41.03 -9.07 19.40
CA THR A 14 -41.01 -8.02 18.39
C THR A 14 -39.66 -7.33 18.47
N CYS A 15 -38.83 -7.56 17.45
CA CYS A 15 -37.59 -6.82 17.29
C CYS A 15 -37.97 -5.35 17.05
N PRO A 16 -37.55 -4.39 17.89
CA PRO A 16 -37.91 -2.99 17.70
C PRO A 16 -37.41 -2.51 16.34
N ASP A 17 -38.23 -1.70 15.67
CA ASP A 17 -37.86 -1.10 14.39
C ASP A 17 -36.51 -0.40 14.48
N PRO A 18 -35.64 -0.52 13.46
CA PRO A 18 -34.34 0.13 13.45
C PRO A 18 -34.53 1.64 13.64
N ARG A 19 -33.76 2.22 14.57
CA ARG A 19 -33.86 3.65 14.90
C ARG A 19 -33.38 4.57 13.76
N LEU A 20 -32.61 4.03 12.83
CA LEU A 20 -32.04 4.76 11.69
C LEU A 20 -32.47 4.10 10.36
N PRO A 21 -32.70 4.90 9.31
CA PRO A 21 -32.75 4.40 7.94
C PRO A 21 -31.50 3.57 7.59
N SER A 22 -31.68 2.53 6.78
CA SER A 22 -30.63 1.56 6.46
C SER A 22 -29.41 2.18 5.78
N GLU A 23 -29.62 3.24 5.00
CA GLU A 23 -28.61 4.00 4.28
C GLU A 23 -27.72 4.78 5.24
N LEU A 24 -28.29 5.32 6.32
CA LEU A 24 -27.53 6.02 7.36
C LEU A 24 -26.74 5.03 8.21
N GLU A 25 -27.34 3.89 8.58
CA GLU A 25 -26.59 2.82 9.25
C GLU A 25 -25.37 2.41 8.41
N ARG A 26 -25.59 2.13 7.12
CA ARG A 26 -24.52 1.76 6.18
C ARG A 26 -23.43 2.81 6.11
N ALA A 27 -23.78 4.08 5.91
CA ALA A 27 -22.81 5.17 5.84
C ALA A 27 -21.97 5.28 7.12
N ILE A 28 -22.57 5.11 8.29
CA ILE A 28 -21.86 5.11 9.58
C ILE A 28 -20.86 3.95 9.63
N PHE A 29 -21.30 2.72 9.31
CA PHE A 29 -20.42 1.55 9.36
C PHE A 29 -19.29 1.59 8.33
N GLU A 30 -19.56 2.06 7.10
CA GLU A 30 -18.54 2.23 6.07
C GLU A 30 -17.53 3.32 6.46
N LEU A 31 -17.98 4.44 7.03
CA LEU A 31 -17.09 5.50 7.53
C LEU A 31 -16.18 4.98 8.66
N VAL A 32 -16.74 4.27 9.64
CA VAL A 32 -15.95 3.69 10.74
C VAL A 32 -14.98 2.62 10.21
N ALA A 33 -15.41 1.79 9.25
CA ALA A 33 -14.54 0.81 8.62
C ALA A 33 -13.36 1.45 7.86
N LEU A 34 -13.60 2.57 7.18
CA LEU A 34 -12.58 3.34 6.47
C LEU A 34 -11.62 4.05 7.42
N SER A 35 -12.14 4.76 8.42
CA SER A 35 -11.32 5.54 9.36
C SER A 35 -10.62 4.67 10.40
N HIS A 36 -11.16 3.49 10.70
CA HIS A 36 -10.61 2.58 11.70
C HIS A 36 -10.66 1.11 11.26
N PRO A 37 -9.82 0.71 10.27
CA PRO A 37 -9.86 -0.64 9.70
C PRO A 37 -9.67 -1.77 10.73
N VAL A 38 -8.96 -1.50 11.83
CA VAL A 38 -8.76 -2.46 12.94
C VAL A 38 -10.07 -2.93 13.59
N PHE A 39 -11.15 -2.15 13.50
CA PHE A 39 -12.44 -2.51 14.06
C PHE A 39 -13.33 -3.31 13.10
N ILE A 40 -13.00 -3.42 11.81
CA ILE A 40 -13.83 -4.11 10.81
C ILE A 40 -14.28 -5.51 11.28
N PRO A 41 -13.41 -6.38 11.83
CA PRO A 41 -13.83 -7.69 12.31
C PRO A 41 -14.92 -7.62 13.39
N ASN A 42 -14.88 -6.61 14.27
CA ASN A 42 -15.89 -6.42 15.31
C ASN A 42 -17.20 -5.84 14.73
N LEU A 43 -17.10 -4.92 13.76
CA LEU A 43 -18.27 -4.37 13.06
C LEU A 43 -19.06 -5.48 12.35
N MET A 44 -18.36 -6.43 11.72
CA MET A 44 -18.97 -7.59 11.05
C MET A 44 -19.78 -8.50 12.00
N LEU A 45 -19.56 -8.43 13.31
CA LEU A 45 -20.31 -9.21 14.31
C LEU A 45 -21.61 -8.54 14.75
N VAL A 46 -21.84 -7.27 14.40
CA VAL A 46 -23.02 -6.52 14.84
C VAL A 46 -24.32 -7.06 14.22
N ALA A 47 -24.31 -7.26 12.90
CA ALA A 47 -25.45 -7.82 12.16
C ALA A 47 -25.01 -8.34 10.77
N SER A 48 -25.79 -9.24 10.19
CA SER A 48 -25.50 -9.80 8.84
C SER A 48 -25.37 -8.72 7.75
N ARG A 49 -26.25 -7.70 7.77
CA ARG A 49 -26.17 -6.57 6.83
C ARG A 49 -24.89 -5.75 7.01
N VAL A 50 -24.48 -5.52 8.26
CA VAL A 50 -23.24 -4.77 8.58
C VAL A 50 -22.04 -5.54 8.06
N LYS A 51 -22.01 -6.87 8.25
CA LYS A 51 -20.98 -7.72 7.64
C LYS A 51 -20.88 -7.48 6.13
N GLN A 52 -22.00 -7.54 5.40
CA GLN A 52 -22.00 -7.34 3.94
C GLN A 52 -21.46 -5.95 3.54
N TRP A 53 -21.74 -4.92 4.33
CA TRP A 53 -21.25 -3.56 4.09
C TRP A 53 -19.76 -3.42 4.40
N THR A 54 -19.28 -4.00 5.50
CA THR A 54 -17.90 -3.76 5.99
C THR A 54 -16.88 -4.80 5.51
N GLU A 55 -17.31 -6.00 5.13
CA GLU A 55 -16.42 -7.09 4.66
C GLU A 55 -15.53 -6.69 3.47
N PRO A 56 -16.00 -5.94 2.45
CA PRO A 56 -15.13 -5.46 1.37
C PRO A 56 -13.89 -4.68 1.85
N PHE A 57 -14.04 -3.89 2.91
CA PHE A 57 -12.96 -3.07 3.47
C PHE A 57 -11.89 -3.92 4.17
N LEU A 58 -12.24 -5.11 4.66
CA LEU A 58 -11.28 -6.06 5.23
C LEU A 58 -10.23 -6.51 4.20
N TYR A 59 -10.62 -6.54 2.92
CA TYR A 59 -9.80 -6.98 1.80
C TYR A 59 -9.16 -5.83 1.02
N HIS A 60 -9.33 -4.56 1.43
CA HIS A 60 -8.69 -3.42 0.77
C HIS A 60 -7.17 -3.52 0.76
N THR A 61 -6.59 -4.14 1.79
CA THR A 61 -5.15 -4.32 1.94
C THR A 61 -4.84 -5.80 2.13
N LEU A 62 -4.09 -6.37 1.18
CA LEU A 62 -3.62 -7.74 1.23
C LEU A 62 -2.12 -7.81 1.45
N VAL A 63 -1.70 -8.69 2.35
CA VAL A 63 -0.30 -8.98 2.62
C VAL A 63 -0.03 -10.45 2.34
N THR A 64 0.96 -10.74 1.50
CA THR A 64 1.32 -12.09 1.07
C THR A 64 2.76 -12.41 1.46
N GLY A 65 3.02 -13.66 1.87
CA GLY A 65 4.38 -14.15 2.16
C GLY A 65 4.89 -14.03 3.62
N ALA A 66 4.06 -13.64 4.58
CA ALA A 66 4.47 -13.44 5.97
C ALA A 66 4.66 -14.75 6.78
N SER A 67 5.36 -15.76 6.25
CA SER A 67 5.20 -17.12 6.77
C SER A 67 5.92 -17.46 8.08
N ASN A 68 6.71 -16.59 8.74
CA ASN A 68 7.39 -16.91 10.03
C ASN A 68 8.12 -15.75 10.74
N SER A 69 7.98 -14.52 10.30
CA SER A 69 8.86 -13.43 10.74
C SER A 69 8.30 -12.67 11.94
N ARG A 70 9.20 -12.08 12.74
CA ARG A 70 8.92 -11.14 13.85
C ARG A 70 7.88 -10.06 13.51
N TRP A 71 7.66 -9.81 12.23
CA TRP A 71 6.65 -8.92 11.63
C TRP A 71 5.20 -9.24 12.05
N GLN A 72 4.85 -10.51 12.32
CA GLN A 72 3.49 -10.86 12.78
C GLN A 72 3.18 -10.34 14.20
N GLN A 73 4.19 -10.18 15.06
CA GLN A 73 3.99 -9.75 16.45
C GLN A 73 4.03 -8.23 16.62
N ALA A 74 4.73 -7.52 15.72
CA ALA A 74 4.94 -6.08 15.85
C ALA A 74 3.80 -5.23 15.28
N HIS A 75 2.96 -5.77 14.38
CA HIS A 75 2.10 -4.95 13.56
C HIS A 75 0.63 -5.03 13.99
N ARG A 76 0.07 -3.86 14.34
CA ARG A 76 -1.32 -3.64 14.77
C ARG A 76 -2.34 -3.86 13.65
N LEU A 77 -1.86 -4.08 12.44
CA LEU A 77 -2.70 -4.49 11.34
C LEU A 77 -3.27 -5.87 11.63
N ARG A 78 -4.55 -5.90 12.05
CA ARG A 78 -5.45 -6.99 11.68
C ARG A 78 -5.77 -6.92 10.18
N THR A 79 -4.75 -6.74 9.33
CA THR A 79 -4.86 -7.11 7.92
C THR A 79 -5.21 -8.58 7.86
N TYR A 80 -5.95 -8.98 6.83
CA TYR A 80 -6.15 -10.38 6.53
C TYR A 80 -4.81 -10.96 6.04
N THR A 81 -3.91 -11.24 6.99
CA THR A 81 -2.60 -11.81 6.69
C THR A 81 -2.85 -13.24 6.25
N LEU A 82 -2.54 -13.52 4.99
CA LEU A 82 -2.58 -14.87 4.43
C LEU A 82 -1.36 -15.66 4.93
N GLU A 83 -1.34 -15.96 6.22
CA GLU A 83 -0.19 -16.54 6.92
C GLU A 83 0.12 -17.97 6.47
N ARG A 84 -0.85 -18.67 5.87
CA ARG A 84 -0.64 -20.00 5.32
C ARG A 84 -0.41 -19.91 3.81
N ARG A 85 0.83 -20.23 3.42
CA ARG A 85 1.24 -20.46 2.02
C ARG A 85 0.11 -21.13 1.24
N GLY A 86 -0.46 -20.43 0.25
CA GLY A 86 -1.44 -21.00 -0.68
C GLY A 86 -2.92 -20.66 -0.42
N ARG A 87 -3.28 -19.86 0.58
CA ARG A 87 -4.70 -19.56 0.88
C ARG A 87 -5.35 -18.45 0.08
N ILE A 88 -4.66 -17.81 -0.86
CA ILE A 88 -5.35 -16.88 -1.78
C ILE A 88 -6.45 -17.62 -2.55
N ALA A 89 -6.21 -18.88 -2.88
CA ALA A 89 -7.22 -19.77 -3.46
C ALA A 89 -8.39 -20.09 -2.50
N GLU A 90 -8.24 -19.90 -1.19
CA GLU A 90 -9.31 -20.06 -0.20
C GLU A 90 -10.15 -18.78 -0.02
N ILE A 91 -9.60 -17.60 -0.36
CA ILE A 91 -10.39 -16.37 -0.39
C ILE A 91 -11.32 -16.45 -1.59
N GLN A 92 -12.59 -16.11 -1.37
CA GLN A 92 -13.55 -16.03 -2.48
C GLN A 92 -13.03 -15.05 -3.54
N PRO A 93 -12.88 -15.46 -4.82
CA PRO A 93 -12.33 -14.59 -5.86
C PRO A 93 -13.05 -13.24 -5.98
N CYS A 94 -14.36 -13.21 -5.68
CA CYS A 94 -15.16 -11.99 -5.68
C CYS A 94 -14.77 -10.97 -4.59
N LEU A 95 -14.04 -11.37 -3.55
CA LEU A 95 -13.56 -10.49 -2.48
C LEU A 95 -12.20 -9.87 -2.84
N LEU A 96 -11.36 -10.59 -3.59
CA LEU A 96 -10.04 -10.10 -4.01
C LEU A 96 -10.13 -8.89 -4.94
N LYS A 97 -11.26 -8.69 -5.64
CA LYS A 97 -11.52 -7.47 -6.42
C LYS A 97 -11.58 -6.20 -5.58
N PHE A 98 -11.76 -6.28 -4.26
CA PHE A 98 -11.77 -5.10 -3.40
C PHE A 98 -10.36 -4.66 -2.99
N THR A 99 -9.33 -5.47 -3.29
CA THR A 99 -7.94 -5.14 -2.99
C THR A 99 -7.49 -3.90 -3.75
N ARG A 100 -6.98 -2.92 -3.01
CA ARG A 100 -6.36 -1.69 -3.53
C ARG A 100 -4.87 -1.63 -3.22
N ASN A 101 -4.47 -2.15 -2.07
CA ASN A 101 -3.09 -2.18 -1.59
C ASN A 101 -2.62 -3.63 -1.48
N LEU A 102 -1.50 -3.93 -2.11
CA LEU A 102 -0.93 -5.27 -2.13
C LEU A 102 0.53 -5.21 -1.67
N MET A 103 0.83 -5.92 -0.59
CA MET A 103 2.19 -6.14 -0.12
C MET A 103 2.60 -7.58 -0.41
N ILE A 104 3.74 -7.76 -1.06
CA ILE A 104 4.28 -9.06 -1.45
C ILE A 104 5.67 -9.21 -0.84
N LEU A 105 5.72 -9.84 0.33
CA LEU A 105 6.96 -10.02 1.08
C LEU A 105 7.79 -11.19 0.55
N THR A 106 7.13 -12.20 -0.01
CA THR A 106 7.79 -13.28 -0.74
C THR A 106 6.82 -13.86 -1.76
N VAL A 107 7.27 -13.85 -3.00
CA VAL A 107 6.82 -14.80 -4.00
C VAL A 107 7.77 -15.98 -3.82
N GLY A 108 7.24 -17.16 -3.45
CA GLY A 108 8.08 -18.36 -3.41
C GLY A 108 8.76 -18.60 -4.77
N ASN A 109 9.51 -19.69 -4.93
CA ASN A 109 10.29 -19.95 -6.16
C ASN A 109 9.44 -20.20 -7.44
N ASN A 110 8.13 -19.94 -7.41
CA ASN A 110 7.23 -20.15 -8.53
C ASN A 110 6.73 -18.80 -9.08
N PRO A 111 7.25 -18.33 -10.24
CA PRO A 111 6.89 -17.04 -10.83
C PRO A 111 5.39 -16.94 -11.17
N THR A 112 4.74 -18.07 -11.48
CA THR A 112 3.28 -18.09 -11.75
C THR A 112 2.44 -17.70 -10.54
N THR A 113 3.04 -17.76 -9.34
CA THR A 113 2.36 -17.31 -8.10
C THR A 113 2.14 -15.80 -8.13
N LEU A 114 3.11 -15.01 -8.60
CA LEU A 114 2.93 -13.56 -8.70
C LEU A 114 1.81 -13.22 -9.69
N ASP A 115 1.83 -13.81 -10.88
CA ASP A 115 0.78 -13.61 -11.89
C ASP A 115 -0.60 -13.96 -11.34
N ALA A 116 -0.74 -15.11 -10.66
CA ALA A 116 -2.01 -15.52 -10.08
C ALA A 116 -2.52 -14.51 -9.02
N ILE A 117 -1.62 -13.96 -8.20
CA ILE A 117 -1.98 -12.94 -7.20
C ILE A 117 -2.45 -11.67 -7.89
N LEU A 118 -1.67 -11.15 -8.83
CA LEU A 118 -1.98 -9.89 -9.52
C LEU A 118 -3.27 -9.99 -10.33
N LEU A 119 -3.48 -11.09 -11.07
CA LEU A 119 -4.70 -11.33 -11.84
C LEU A 119 -5.94 -11.49 -10.96
N SER A 120 -5.77 -11.96 -9.72
CA SER A 120 -6.88 -12.07 -8.76
C SER A 120 -7.28 -10.72 -8.16
N CYS A 121 -6.43 -9.71 -8.26
CA CYS A 121 -6.59 -8.41 -7.61
C CYS A 121 -6.59 -7.26 -8.64
N PRO A 122 -7.59 -7.20 -9.54
CA PRO A 122 -7.57 -6.30 -10.71
C PRO A 122 -7.64 -4.80 -10.36
N ASN A 123 -8.07 -4.44 -9.15
CA ASN A 123 -8.23 -3.06 -8.70
C ASN A 123 -7.06 -2.57 -7.82
N VAL A 124 -5.95 -3.30 -7.80
CA VAL A 124 -4.74 -2.89 -7.07
C VAL A 124 -4.19 -1.61 -7.69
N GLN A 125 -3.91 -0.64 -6.83
CA GLN A 125 -3.35 0.66 -7.18
C GLN A 125 -1.99 0.90 -6.49
N SER A 126 -1.72 0.19 -5.39
CA SER A 126 -0.48 0.29 -4.62
C SER A 126 0.14 -1.09 -4.44
N VAL A 127 1.39 -1.26 -4.89
CA VAL A 127 2.14 -2.51 -4.77
C VAL A 127 3.45 -2.28 -4.05
N TYR A 128 3.65 -2.99 -2.92
CA TYR A 128 4.87 -2.98 -2.13
C TYR A 128 5.61 -4.33 -2.20
N MET A 129 6.81 -4.34 -2.76
CA MET A 129 7.61 -5.53 -3.07
C MET A 129 9.07 -5.33 -2.65
N PRO A 130 9.38 -5.44 -1.34
CA PRO A 130 10.70 -5.14 -0.80
C PRO A 130 11.74 -6.19 -1.20
N TRP A 131 11.31 -7.43 -1.47
CA TRP A 131 12.19 -8.56 -1.71
C TRP A 131 11.57 -9.54 -2.72
N ALA A 132 11.52 -9.19 -4.01
CA ALA A 132 11.29 -10.25 -4.98
C ALA A 132 12.54 -11.12 -5.02
N SER A 133 12.37 -12.42 -4.74
CA SER A 133 13.47 -13.39 -4.73
C SER A 133 14.26 -13.37 -6.05
N TYR A 134 15.51 -13.84 -5.99
CA TYR A 134 16.61 -13.97 -6.99
C TYR A 134 16.34 -14.27 -8.49
N SER A 135 15.11 -14.26 -8.98
CA SER A 135 14.81 -14.31 -10.41
C SER A 135 13.58 -13.43 -10.67
N PRO A 136 13.69 -12.42 -11.53
CA PRO A 136 12.56 -11.56 -11.85
C PRO A 136 11.45 -12.41 -12.50
N PRO A 137 10.26 -12.50 -11.90
CA PRO A 137 9.10 -12.90 -12.66
C PRO A 137 8.82 -11.78 -13.67
N HIS A 138 9.03 -12.05 -14.97
CA HIS A 138 8.52 -11.25 -16.09
C HIS A 138 7.00 -11.29 -16.18
N SER A 139 6.34 -11.00 -15.06
CA SER A 139 4.91 -10.98 -14.93
C SER A 139 4.38 -9.94 -15.90
N ARG A 140 3.66 -10.38 -16.93
CA ARG A 140 2.89 -9.46 -17.79
C ARG A 140 1.58 -9.04 -17.13
N SER A 141 1.19 -9.73 -16.08
CA SER A 141 -0.01 -9.43 -15.30
C SER A 141 0.05 -8.08 -14.59
N ILE A 142 1.24 -7.55 -14.32
CA ILE A 142 1.35 -6.19 -13.78
C ILE A 142 0.98 -5.10 -14.81
N ASP A 143 1.13 -5.36 -16.12
CA ASP A 143 0.84 -4.38 -17.18
C ASP A 143 -0.65 -4.05 -17.31
N VAL A 144 -1.53 -4.92 -16.80
CA VAL A 144 -2.99 -4.72 -16.86
C VAL A 144 -3.54 -3.97 -15.64
N LEU A 145 -2.70 -3.65 -14.66
CA LEU A 145 -3.10 -2.95 -13.44
C LEU A 145 -2.99 -1.43 -13.61
N ASP A 146 -3.93 -0.69 -13.03
CA ASP A 146 -3.88 0.78 -12.94
C ASP A 146 -3.04 1.22 -11.73
N LEU A 147 -1.75 0.85 -11.74
CA LEU A 147 -0.86 1.16 -10.63
C LEU A 147 -0.56 2.65 -10.56
N ARG A 148 -0.62 3.18 -9.33
CA ARG A 148 -0.27 4.57 -8.99
C ARG A 148 0.91 4.63 -8.03
N HIS A 149 1.03 3.67 -7.13
CA HIS A 149 2.11 3.57 -6.17
C HIS A 149 2.86 2.26 -6.35
N LEU A 150 4.18 2.35 -6.48
CA LEU A 150 5.04 1.18 -6.64
C LEU A 150 6.29 1.31 -5.78
N TYR A 151 6.56 0.28 -4.99
CA TYR A 151 7.73 0.19 -4.12
C TYR A 151 8.45 -1.11 -4.46
N CYS A 152 9.60 -1.05 -5.13
CA CYS A 152 10.25 -2.26 -5.65
C CYS A 152 11.75 -2.08 -5.91
N HIS A 153 12.44 -3.20 -6.16
CA HIS A 153 13.66 -3.16 -6.97
C HIS A 153 13.23 -3.23 -8.44
N VAL A 154 13.60 -2.23 -9.24
CA VAL A 154 13.12 -2.12 -10.64
C VAL A 154 13.43 -3.36 -11.49
N TYR A 155 14.58 -3.98 -11.24
CA TYR A 155 15.04 -5.17 -11.95
C TYR A 155 14.29 -6.45 -11.59
N ASP A 156 13.49 -6.44 -10.51
CA ASP A 156 12.60 -7.54 -10.17
C ASP A 156 11.42 -7.64 -11.14
N LEU A 157 11.11 -6.54 -11.84
CA LEU A 157 9.95 -6.43 -12.71
C LEU A 157 10.30 -6.48 -14.21
N VAL A 158 11.50 -6.05 -14.59
CA VAL A 158 11.89 -5.91 -16.00
C VAL A 158 13.39 -6.12 -16.19
N GLU A 159 13.76 -6.84 -17.25
CA GLU A 159 15.16 -7.07 -17.63
C GLU A 159 15.80 -5.88 -18.36
N THR A 160 15.07 -5.20 -19.26
CA THR A 160 15.60 -4.12 -20.10
C THR A 160 14.58 -3.01 -20.27
N ASN A 161 15.04 -1.76 -20.33
CA ASN A 161 14.20 -0.57 -20.47
C ASN A 161 12.98 -0.57 -19.52
N PRO A 162 13.19 -0.70 -18.20
CA PRO A 162 12.11 -0.98 -17.26
C PRO A 162 10.95 0.01 -17.38
N PHE A 163 11.26 1.29 -17.52
CA PHE A 163 10.31 2.39 -17.57
C PHE A 163 9.52 2.51 -18.89
N SER A 164 9.74 1.61 -19.86
CA SER A 164 8.95 1.55 -21.09
C SER A 164 7.64 0.75 -20.93
N ARG A 165 7.47 0.04 -19.82
CA ARG A 165 6.28 -0.81 -19.62
C ARG A 165 5.00 0.01 -19.40
N PRO A 166 3.83 -0.48 -19.85
CA PRO A 166 2.57 0.24 -19.75
C PRO A 166 2.19 0.68 -18.33
N PHE A 167 2.41 -0.16 -17.30
CA PHE A 167 1.99 0.18 -15.94
C PHE A 167 2.73 1.39 -15.36
N PHE A 168 3.93 1.73 -15.87
CA PHE A 168 4.66 2.92 -15.42
C PHE A 168 4.02 4.24 -15.87
N GLN A 169 3.11 4.22 -16.85
CA GLN A 169 2.48 5.44 -17.38
C GLN A 169 1.58 6.14 -16.36
N ASN A 170 1.05 5.40 -15.38
CA ASN A 170 0.14 5.93 -14.37
C ASN A 170 0.79 6.05 -12.98
N ILE A 171 2.06 5.67 -12.85
CA ILE A 171 2.78 5.74 -11.58
C ILE A 171 3.03 7.20 -11.20
N SER A 172 2.49 7.59 -10.03
CA SER A 172 2.72 8.89 -9.42
C SER A 172 3.70 8.84 -8.26
N HIS A 173 3.75 7.72 -7.53
CA HIS A 173 4.71 7.51 -6.44
C HIS A 173 5.54 6.26 -6.71
N LEU A 174 6.86 6.44 -6.76
CA LEU A 174 7.80 5.37 -7.01
C LEU A 174 8.90 5.36 -5.94
N GLU A 175 9.02 4.27 -5.19
CA GLU A 175 10.19 3.98 -4.37
C GLU A 175 11.04 2.92 -5.05
N LEU A 176 12.33 3.24 -5.24
CA LEU A 176 13.32 2.32 -5.76
C LEU A 176 14.29 1.91 -4.66
N PHE A 177 14.18 0.66 -4.21
CA PHE A 177 15.08 0.07 -3.21
C PHE A 177 16.51 -0.12 -3.74
N SER A 178 16.66 -0.13 -5.06
CA SER A 178 17.96 -0.09 -5.73
C SER A 178 17.90 0.82 -6.92
N PRO A 179 18.99 1.57 -7.17
CA PRO A 179 19.03 2.50 -8.27
C PRO A 179 19.01 1.76 -9.61
N PRO A 180 18.35 2.33 -10.63
CA PRO A 180 18.50 1.84 -11.98
C PRO A 180 19.91 2.16 -12.50
N ALA A 181 20.37 1.35 -13.45
CA ALA A 181 21.55 1.58 -14.24
C ALA A 181 21.46 2.93 -14.98
N GLU A 182 22.61 3.51 -15.27
CA GLU A 182 22.70 4.89 -15.77
C GLU A 182 21.98 5.09 -17.11
N GLU A 183 22.05 4.06 -17.97
CA GLU A 183 21.35 3.99 -19.25
C GLU A 183 19.81 4.10 -19.11
N ASP A 184 19.25 3.64 -17.99
CA ASP A 184 17.80 3.60 -17.76
C ASP A 184 17.25 4.93 -17.21
N TRP A 185 18.11 5.85 -16.74
CA TRP A 185 17.69 7.11 -16.11
C TRP A 185 16.83 7.98 -17.03
N GLY A 186 17.10 7.93 -18.33
CA GLY A 186 16.30 8.66 -19.31
C GLY A 186 14.84 8.18 -19.36
N GLY A 187 14.60 6.89 -19.12
CA GLY A 187 13.24 6.34 -19.04
C GLY A 187 12.49 6.87 -17.82
N LEU A 188 13.16 6.88 -16.66
CA LEU A 188 12.60 7.37 -15.40
C LEU A 188 12.17 8.85 -15.48
N ILE A 189 13.02 9.70 -16.05
CA ILE A 189 12.74 11.15 -16.21
C ILE A 189 11.50 11.41 -17.08
N ARG A 190 11.19 10.51 -18.03
CA ARG A 190 10.08 10.64 -18.98
C ARG A 190 8.75 10.11 -18.47
N LEU A 191 8.68 9.57 -17.25
CA LEU A 191 7.42 9.08 -16.70
C LEU A 191 6.44 10.25 -16.53
N PRO A 192 5.28 10.24 -17.22
CA PRO A 192 4.46 11.44 -17.39
C PRO A 192 3.70 11.86 -16.14
N GLN A 193 3.49 10.93 -15.19
CA GLN A 193 2.70 11.17 -13.97
C GLN A 193 3.56 11.13 -12.70
N LEU A 194 4.88 10.94 -12.80
CA LEU A 194 5.75 10.73 -11.66
C LEU A 194 5.94 12.03 -10.87
N THR A 195 5.19 12.19 -9.79
CA THR A 195 5.25 13.37 -8.91
C THR A 195 6.11 13.13 -7.67
N HIS A 196 6.23 11.88 -7.24
CA HIS A 196 6.94 11.47 -6.02
C HIS A 196 7.93 10.35 -6.33
N LEU A 197 9.19 10.56 -5.96
CA LEU A 197 10.27 9.60 -6.19
C LEU A 197 11.11 9.44 -4.93
N ALA A 198 11.40 8.20 -4.56
CA ALA A 198 12.22 7.87 -3.40
C ALA A 198 13.31 6.86 -3.76
N PHE A 199 14.46 6.99 -3.10
CA PHE A 199 15.59 6.08 -3.23
C PHE A 199 16.16 5.68 -1.87
N ASN A 200 16.58 4.41 -1.79
CA ASN A 200 17.30 3.85 -0.64
C ASN A 200 18.80 3.74 -0.95
N ALA A 201 19.30 4.65 -1.80
CA ALA A 201 20.68 4.66 -2.27
C ALA A 201 21.13 6.10 -2.53
N GLU A 202 22.43 6.35 -2.40
CA GLU A 202 23.00 7.67 -2.52
C GLU A 202 23.54 7.92 -3.94
N ILE A 203 22.79 8.67 -4.78
CA ILE A 203 23.22 8.99 -6.15
C ILE A 203 23.02 10.48 -6.47
N PRO A 204 23.87 11.37 -5.93
CA PRO A 204 23.71 12.82 -6.10
C PRO A 204 23.68 13.27 -7.57
N THR A 205 24.40 12.59 -8.46
CA THR A 205 24.42 12.91 -9.91
C THR A 205 23.06 12.67 -10.56
N LEU A 206 22.42 11.53 -10.27
CA LEU A 206 21.06 11.22 -10.72
C LEU A 206 20.04 12.19 -10.11
N PHE A 207 20.16 12.50 -8.81
CA PHE A 207 19.22 13.40 -8.12
C PHE A 207 19.21 14.80 -8.72
N ARG A 208 20.38 15.39 -8.97
CA ARG A 208 20.51 16.68 -9.67
C ARG A 208 19.85 16.63 -11.05
N ARG A 209 20.07 15.53 -11.77
CA ARG A 209 19.50 15.34 -13.10
C ARG A 209 17.97 15.24 -13.05
N LEU A 210 17.42 14.43 -12.14
CA LEU A 210 15.98 14.27 -11.94
C LEU A 210 15.31 15.58 -11.58
N LEU A 211 15.85 16.32 -10.61
CA LEU A 211 15.31 17.62 -10.21
C LEU A 211 15.34 18.62 -11.38
N ARG A 212 16.39 18.61 -12.21
CA ARG A 212 16.49 19.51 -13.35
C ARG A 212 15.60 19.12 -14.54
N GLU A 213 15.52 17.83 -14.86
CA GLU A 213 14.94 17.35 -16.12
C GLU A 213 13.52 16.78 -15.97
N CYS A 214 13.11 16.35 -14.77
CA CYS A 214 11.77 15.83 -14.52
C CYS A 214 10.84 16.97 -14.08
N ALA A 215 10.17 17.60 -15.05
CA ALA A 215 9.34 18.77 -14.83
C ALA A 215 8.09 18.53 -13.95
N VAL A 216 7.62 17.28 -13.89
CA VAL A 216 6.44 16.89 -13.10
C VAL A 216 6.79 16.48 -11.68
N LEU A 217 8.07 16.28 -11.37
CA LEU A 217 8.52 15.84 -10.06
C LEU A 217 8.31 16.95 -9.03
N GLY A 218 7.46 16.67 -8.04
CA GLY A 218 7.17 17.55 -6.91
C GLY A 218 7.95 17.18 -5.65
N VAL A 219 8.29 15.91 -5.46
CA VAL A 219 8.97 15.41 -4.25
C VAL A 219 10.04 14.40 -4.64
N LEU A 220 11.27 14.63 -4.16
CA LEU A 220 12.37 13.67 -4.23
C LEU A 220 12.83 13.36 -2.80
N VAL A 221 12.62 12.11 -2.36
CA VAL A 221 13.02 11.64 -1.04
C VAL A 221 14.27 10.77 -1.13
N VAL A 222 15.24 11.02 -0.26
CA VAL A 222 16.36 10.10 -0.02
C VAL A 222 16.20 9.49 1.35
N LEU A 223 15.99 8.18 1.38
CA LEU A 223 15.74 7.42 2.59
C LEU A 223 17.10 6.96 3.15
N ARG A 224 17.51 7.56 4.26
CA ARG A 224 18.85 7.41 4.84
C ARG A 224 18.91 6.24 5.82
N VAL A 225 19.97 5.45 5.68
CA VAL A 225 20.41 4.49 6.70
C VAL A 225 21.33 5.21 7.70
N PRO A 226 21.15 5.06 9.03
CA PRO A 226 21.77 5.92 10.04
C PRO A 226 23.31 6.03 10.03
N ASP A 227 24.01 5.12 9.34
CA ASP A 227 25.47 5.07 9.31
C ASP A 227 26.12 5.67 8.04
N GLN A 228 25.34 6.12 7.06
CA GLN A 228 25.89 6.72 5.84
C GLN A 228 25.95 8.24 5.95
N GLN A 229 27.11 8.83 5.64
CA GLN A 229 27.30 10.28 5.60
C GLN A 229 27.59 10.70 4.16
N SER A 230 26.54 11.09 3.44
CA SER A 230 26.66 11.71 2.13
C SER A 230 26.58 13.23 2.21
N ASP A 231 27.34 13.88 1.33
CA ASP A 231 27.27 15.33 1.13
C ASP A 231 26.19 15.64 0.07
N TYR A 232 25.10 16.22 0.55
CA TYR A 232 23.98 16.70 -0.27
C TYR A 232 23.85 18.22 -0.25
N SER A 233 24.93 18.94 0.08
CA SER A 233 24.93 20.40 0.16
C SER A 233 24.40 21.06 -1.11
N GLU A 234 24.76 20.54 -2.29
CA GLU A 234 24.27 21.05 -3.59
C GLU A 234 22.77 20.81 -3.85
N LEU A 235 22.16 19.84 -3.15
CA LEU A 235 20.73 19.52 -3.28
C LEU A 235 19.87 20.20 -2.21
N ALA A 236 20.49 20.66 -1.12
CA ALA A 236 19.79 21.22 0.03
C ALA A 236 18.95 22.46 -0.32
N ASP A 237 19.34 23.19 -1.35
CA ASP A 237 18.65 24.39 -1.83
C ASP A 237 17.42 24.08 -2.72
N ASP A 238 17.29 22.86 -3.27
CA ASP A 238 16.10 22.50 -4.05
C ASP A 238 14.94 22.18 -3.09
N LEU A 239 13.87 22.97 -3.18
CA LEU A 239 12.71 22.86 -2.30
C LEU A 239 12.03 21.49 -2.37
N ARG A 240 12.20 20.73 -3.46
CA ARG A 240 11.57 19.41 -3.65
C ARG A 240 12.38 18.28 -3.05
N PHE A 241 13.62 18.55 -2.64
CA PHE A 241 14.52 17.54 -2.09
C PHE A 241 14.32 17.39 -0.58
N VAL A 242 14.08 16.16 -0.14
CA VAL A 242 13.88 15.81 1.27
C VAL A 242 14.77 14.62 1.62
N MET A 243 15.49 14.73 2.72
CA MET A 243 16.16 13.58 3.34
C MET A 243 15.35 13.13 4.53
N MET A 244 15.12 11.83 4.65
CA MET A 244 14.33 11.27 5.75
C MET A 244 15.00 10.02 6.30
N HIS A 245 14.84 9.80 7.59
CA HIS A 245 15.24 8.58 8.25
C HIS A 245 14.00 7.72 8.51
N VAL A 246 13.94 6.53 7.93
CA VAL A 246 12.83 5.59 8.14
C VAL A 246 13.38 4.34 8.79
N VAL A 247 13.00 4.13 10.06
CA VAL A 247 13.48 3.01 10.88
C VAL A 247 12.88 1.69 10.41
N ASP A 248 11.60 1.70 10.06
CA ASP A 248 10.84 0.53 9.65
C ASP A 248 9.94 0.90 8.46
N PHE A 249 10.39 0.56 7.26
CA PHE A 249 9.66 0.86 6.01
C PHE A 249 8.32 0.14 5.92
N ILE A 250 8.19 -1.03 6.56
CA ILE A 250 6.93 -1.77 6.55
C ILE A 250 5.94 -1.04 7.46
N ASP A 251 6.31 -0.71 8.69
CA ASP A 251 5.46 0.06 9.58
C ASP A 251 5.05 1.41 8.97
N ASP A 252 5.99 2.07 8.29
CA ASP A 252 5.70 3.34 7.63
C ASP A 252 4.72 3.20 6.45
N TRP A 253 4.91 2.21 5.58
CA TRP A 253 3.94 1.89 4.53
C TRP A 253 2.56 1.53 5.11
N GLN A 254 2.53 0.80 6.22
CA GLN A 254 1.29 0.45 6.91
C GLN A 254 0.55 1.68 7.41
N ARG A 255 1.27 2.67 7.96
CA ARG A 255 0.69 3.97 8.32
C ARG A 255 0.10 4.64 7.08
N GLY A 256 0.86 4.78 6.00
CA GLY A 256 0.35 5.33 4.73
C GLY A 256 -0.95 4.70 4.25
N VAL A 257 -1.04 3.37 4.31
CA VAL A 257 -2.26 2.64 3.90
C VAL A 257 -3.44 2.81 4.87
N LEU A 258 -3.18 2.97 6.16
CA LEU A 258 -4.23 3.05 7.19
C LEU A 258 -4.75 4.46 7.43
N ASP A 259 -3.85 5.41 7.60
CA ASP A 259 -4.14 6.76 8.05
C ASP A 259 -3.59 7.84 7.10
N GLY A 260 -2.87 7.44 6.05
CA GLY A 260 -2.25 8.38 5.10
C GLY A 260 -1.04 9.10 5.67
N ASN A 261 -0.45 8.64 6.77
CA ASN A 261 0.68 9.29 7.44
C ASN A 261 1.99 8.49 7.28
N ASP A 262 2.32 8.14 6.04
CA ASP A 262 3.63 7.60 5.67
C ASP A 262 4.68 8.71 5.51
N TYR A 263 5.88 8.34 5.08
CA TYR A 263 6.96 9.28 4.83
C TYR A 263 6.67 10.21 3.65
N TRP A 264 5.78 9.84 2.71
CA TRP A 264 5.39 10.73 1.62
C TRP A 264 4.64 11.94 2.14
N ALA A 265 3.60 11.71 2.95
CA ALA A 265 2.84 12.79 3.58
C ALA A 265 3.76 13.71 4.41
N ARG A 266 4.71 13.13 5.15
CA ARG A 266 5.70 13.90 5.92
C ARG A 266 6.66 14.70 5.04
N ALA A 267 7.06 14.16 3.88
CA ALA A 267 7.89 14.87 2.91
C ALA A 267 7.12 16.03 2.26
N GLU A 268 5.86 15.82 1.88
CA GLU A 268 4.99 16.88 1.34
C GLU A 268 4.78 18.01 2.36
N ASP A 269 4.47 17.66 3.62
CA ASP A 269 4.33 18.63 4.71
C ASP A 269 5.62 19.45 4.92
N PHE A 270 6.77 18.79 4.84
CA PHE A 270 8.07 19.44 4.96
C PHE A 270 8.34 20.43 3.82
N ILE A 271 8.03 20.04 2.58
CA ILE A 271 8.14 20.90 1.40
C ILE A 271 7.17 22.08 1.50
N ALA A 272 5.93 21.84 1.91
CA ALA A 272 4.91 22.88 2.09
C ALA A 272 5.37 23.94 3.12
N LYS A 273 5.95 23.51 4.24
CA LYS A 273 6.53 24.41 5.26
C LYS A 273 7.67 25.24 4.70
N ARG A 274 8.58 24.63 3.92
CA ARG A 274 9.68 25.36 3.26
C ARG A 274 9.17 26.41 2.28
N ILE A 275 8.19 26.07 1.46
CA ILE A 275 7.54 27.01 0.52
C ILE A 275 6.88 28.17 1.28
N GLY A 276 6.28 27.89 2.45
CA GLY A 276 5.70 28.90 3.33
C GLY A 276 6.72 29.77 4.08
N GLY A 277 8.02 29.47 4.00
CA GLY A 277 9.07 30.18 4.73
C GLY A 277 9.15 29.80 6.22
N GLU A 278 8.50 28.70 6.63
CA GLU A 278 8.64 28.16 7.98
C GLU A 278 10.02 27.48 8.13
N PRO A 279 10.70 27.66 9.28
CA PRO A 279 11.93 26.92 9.54
C PRO A 279 11.62 25.42 9.60
N SER A 280 12.08 24.68 8.59
CA SER A 280 11.97 23.24 8.53
C SER A 280 13.20 22.60 9.18
N TYR A 281 13.02 21.93 10.31
CA TYR A 281 14.07 21.05 10.86
C TYR A 281 14.00 19.68 10.18
N ASP A 282 15.13 18.99 10.09
CA ASP A 282 15.21 17.65 9.47
C ASP A 282 14.10 16.73 9.99
N VAL A 283 13.45 16.03 9.05
CA VAL A 283 12.36 15.08 9.37
C VAL A 283 12.98 13.78 9.86
N ASN A 284 13.14 13.69 11.18
CA ASN A 284 13.51 12.46 11.88
C ASN A 284 12.33 11.50 12.03
#